data_AF-A0A7K4GR38-F1
#
_entry.id   AF-A0A7K4GR38-F1
#
_cell.length_a   1.000
_cell.length_b   1.000
_cell.length_c   1.000
_cell.angle_alpha   90.00
_cell.angle_beta   90.00
_cell.angle_gamma   90.00
#
_symmetry.space_group_name_H-M   'P 1'
#
loop_
_entity.id
_entity.type
_entity.pdbx_description
1 polymer ?
#
loop_
_entity_poly.entity_id
_entity_poly.type
_entity_poly.pdbx_seq_one_letter_code
_entity_poly.pdbx_strand_id
1 'polypeptide(L)'
;MAQTEYIIEISLENKPAARDPVAETIKRDLLAKKGYDKVSKVRSGQYLRINLLANNEENAKEIVTKMCNDLRIFNPVTQNLNIINVKKL
;
A
#
# COMPACT_ATOMS: atom_id res chain seq x y z
N MET A 1 -17.95 -10.79 -21.96
CA MET A 1 -16.60 -11.33 -21.68
C MET A 1 -16.66 -12.02 -20.33
N ALA A 2 -16.04 -13.19 -20.17
CA ALA A 2 -16.03 -13.87 -18.88
C ALA A 2 -15.12 -13.12 -17.90
N GLN A 3 -15.65 -12.71 -16.75
CA GLN A 3 -14.82 -12.13 -15.69
C GLN A 3 -14.02 -13.24 -15.01
N THR A 4 -12.78 -12.95 -14.64
CA THR A 4 -11.94 -13.83 -13.82
C THR A 4 -11.66 -13.16 -12.48
N GLU A 5 -11.44 -13.96 -11.44
CA GLU A 5 -11.05 -13.46 -10.13
C GLU A 5 -9.56 -13.12 -10.09
N TYR A 6 -9.23 -12.00 -9.46
CA TYR A 6 -7.87 -11.54 -9.23
C TYR A 6 -7.69 -11.17 -7.77
N ILE A 7 -6.50 -11.46 -7.24
CA ILE A 7 -6.00 -10.88 -6.00
C ILE A 7 -5.12 -9.70 -6.37
N ILE A 8 -5.46 -8.51 -5.87
CA ILE A 8 -4.61 -7.32 -5.94
C ILE A 8 -4.10 -6.98 -4.55
N GLU A 9 -2.80 -6.75 -4.47
CA GLU A 9 -2.13 -6.31 -3.26
C GLU A 9 -1.67 -4.87 -3.44
N ILE A 10 -2.05 -3.99 -2.53
CA ILE A 10 -1.67 -2.57 -2.55
C ILE A 10 -1.03 -2.15 -1.22
N SER A 11 -0.11 -1.19 -1.31
CA SER A 11 0.38 -0.43 -0.16
C SER A 11 -0.14 1.00 -0.22
N LEU A 12 -0.59 1.52 0.92
CA LEU A 12 -0.89 2.92 1.15
C LEU A 12 0.14 3.49 2.11
N GLU A 13 1.00 4.37 1.60
CA GLU A 13 2.09 4.96 2.38
C GLU A 13 1.97 6.48 2.37
N ASN A 14 2.32 7.12 3.48
CA ASN A 14 2.47 8.57 3.50
C ASN A 14 3.52 8.99 2.46
N LYS A 15 3.32 10.14 1.81
CA LYS A 15 4.32 10.72 0.89
C LYS A 15 5.64 10.96 1.61
N PRO A 16 6.79 11.00 0.89
CA PRO A 16 8.10 11.16 1.51
C PRO A 16 8.25 12.41 2.39
N ALA A 17 7.57 13.51 2.03
CA ALA A 17 7.56 14.75 2.81
C ALA A 17 6.64 14.70 4.04
N ALA A 18 5.70 13.75 4.09
CA ALA A 18 4.78 13.61 5.20
C ALA A 18 5.41 12.78 6.34
N ARG A 19 5.21 13.30 7.55
CA ARG A 19 5.65 12.65 8.79
C ARG A 19 5.01 11.27 8.94
N ASP A 20 5.77 10.34 9.51
CA ASP A 20 5.32 8.99 9.81
C ASP A 20 5.68 8.64 11.27
N PRO A 21 4.80 9.01 12.23
CA PRO A 21 5.07 8.82 13.65
C PRO A 21 5.29 7.35 14.05
N VAL A 22 4.65 6.42 13.35
CA VAL A 22 4.78 4.97 13.61
C VAL A 22 6.18 4.52 13.24
N ALA A 23 6.65 4.85 12.02
CA ALA A 23 8.00 4.51 11.59
C ALA A 23 9.09 5.21 12.43
N GLU A 24 8.85 6.45 12.85
CA GLU A 24 9.75 7.16 13.78
C GLU A 24 9.91 6.42 15.11
N THR A 25 8.80 5.95 15.68
CA THR A 25 8.79 5.18 16.93
C THR A 25 9.52 3.85 16.75
N ILE A 26 9.26 3.13 15.65
CA ILE A 26 9.96 1.88 15.34
C ILE A 26 11.47 2.12 15.24
N LYS A 27 11.90 3.13 14.46
CA LYS A 27 13.31 3.44 14.28
C LYS A 27 13.98 3.83 15.60
N ARG A 28 13.39 4.75 16.36
CA ARG A 28 14.01 5.31 17.57
C ARG A 28 13.93 4.36 18.76
N ASP A 29 12.74 3.86 19.05
CA ASP A 29 12.47 3.20 20.32
C ASP A 29 12.61 1.67 20.24
N LEU A 30 12.54 1.08 19.05
CA LEU A 30 12.70 -0.37 18.88
C LEU A 30 14.06 -0.74 18.25
N LEU A 31 14.42 -0.12 17.13
CA LEU A 31 15.62 -0.51 16.38
C LEU A 31 16.90 0.05 17.01
N ALA A 32 16.99 1.38 17.16
CA ALA A 32 18.19 2.01 17.70
C ALA A 32 18.51 1.55 19.13
N LYS A 33 17.50 1.47 20.02
CA LYS A 33 17.69 0.99 21.40
C LYS A 33 18.15 -0.47 21.49
N LYS A 34 17.93 -1.28 20.45
CA LYS A 34 18.35 -2.69 20.39
C LYS A 34 19.61 -2.90 19.54
N GLY A 35 20.31 -1.84 19.14
CA GLY A 35 21.57 -1.91 18.39
C GLY A 35 21.43 -2.24 16.91
N TYR A 36 20.27 -2.03 16.30
CA TYR A 36 20.05 -2.22 14.85
C TYR A 36 20.48 -0.97 14.05
N ASP A 37 21.71 -0.50 14.25
CA ASP A 37 22.20 0.77 13.71
C ASP A 37 22.41 0.77 12.18
N LYS A 38 22.43 -0.42 11.56
CA LYS A 38 22.52 -0.58 10.10
C LYS A 38 21.23 -0.19 9.36
N VAL A 39 20.11 -0.02 10.06
CA VAL A 39 18.83 0.35 9.45
C VAL A 39 18.73 1.87 9.31
N SER A 40 18.98 2.36 8.09
CA SER A 40 19.04 3.81 7.80
C SER A 40 17.67 4.50 7.81
N LYS A 41 16.59 3.83 7.39
CA LYS A 41 15.25 4.40 7.26
C LYS A 41 14.17 3.35 7.50
N VAL A 42 13.08 3.79 8.11
CA VAL A 42 11.84 3.01 8.26
C VAL A 42 10.70 3.85 7.69
N ARG A 43 9.75 3.19 7.02
CA ARG A 43 8.44 3.73 6.66
C ARG A 43 7.39 2.69 7.01
N SER A 44 6.23 3.18 7.39
CA SER A 44 5.06 2.39 7.66
C SER A 44 3.94 2.79 6.70
N GLY A 45 3.09 1.83 6.42
CA GLY A 45 1.96 1.97 5.52
C GLY A 45 0.95 0.88 5.77
N GLN A 46 -0.22 1.04 5.18
CA GLN A 46 -1.25 0.01 5.21
C GLN A 46 -1.07 -0.91 4.01
N TYR A 47 -1.24 -2.21 4.24
CA TYR A 47 -1.28 -3.22 3.20
C TYR A 47 -2.70 -3.74 3.06
N LEU A 48 -3.22 -3.76 1.84
CA LEU A 48 -4.55 -4.29 1.54
C LEU A 48 -4.42 -5.37 0.47
N ARG A 49 -5.01 -6.53 0.73
CA ARG A 49 -5.19 -7.61 -0.24
C ARG A 49 -6.67 -7.71 -0.57
N ILE A 50 -7.00 -7.55 -1.85
CA ILE A 50 -8.38 -7.42 -2.33
C ILE A 50 -8.61 -8.47 -3.42
N ASN A 51 -9.66 -9.27 -3.24
CA ASN A 51 -10.17 -10.15 -4.28
C ASN A 51 -11.24 -9.41 -5.08
N LEU A 52 -11.15 -9.42 -6.41
CA LEU A 52 -12.14 -8.81 -7.28
C LEU A 52 -12.27 -9.54 -8.62
N LEU A 53 -13.42 -9.38 -9.26
CA LEU A 53 -13.66 -9.88 -10.61
C LEU A 53 -13.31 -8.81 -11.66
N ALA A 54 -12.55 -9.18 -12.69
CA ALA A 54 -12.16 -8.28 -13.78
C ALA A 54 -12.04 -9.02 -15.11
N ASN A 55 -12.07 -8.27 -16.21
CA ASN A 55 -11.90 -8.83 -17.56
C ASN A 55 -10.45 -9.23 -17.87
N ASN A 56 -9.49 -8.51 -17.29
CA ASN A 56 -8.05 -8.71 -17.43
C ASN A 56 -7.32 -7.98 -16.28
N GLU A 57 -6.01 -8.18 -16.16
CA GLU A 57 -5.21 -7.56 -15.09
C GLU A 57 -5.25 -6.03 -15.10
N GLU A 58 -5.26 -5.39 -16.27
CA GLU A 58 -5.29 -3.93 -16.37
C GLU A 58 -6.61 -3.36 -15.84
N ASN A 59 -7.72 -3.97 -16.26
CA ASN A 59 -9.03 -3.65 -15.74
C ASN A 59 -9.13 -3.90 -14.22
N ALA A 60 -8.46 -4.93 -13.70
CA ALA A 60 -8.40 -5.18 -12.26
C ALA A 60 -7.70 -4.03 -11.51
N LYS A 61 -6.57 -3.53 -12.04
CA LYS A 61 -5.84 -2.38 -11.48
C LYS A 61 -6.67 -1.10 -11.54
N GLU A 62 -7.37 -0.86 -12.65
CA GLU A 62 -8.28 0.29 -12.80
C GLU A 62 -9.40 0.26 -11.76
N ILE A 63 -10.03 -0.91 -11.55
CA ILE A 63 -11.11 -1.08 -10.57
C ILE A 63 -10.60 -0.76 -9.16
N VAL A 64 -9.49 -1.35 -8.73
CA VAL A 64 -8.91 -1.07 -7.41
C VAL A 64 -8.53 0.39 -7.25
N THR A 65 -7.86 0.97 -8.25
CA THR A 65 -7.40 2.36 -8.18
C THR A 65 -8.58 3.31 -8.10
N LYS A 66 -9.61 3.11 -8.95
CA LYS A 66 -10.83 3.92 -8.93
C LYS A 66 -11.56 3.77 -7.61
N MET A 67 -11.77 2.54 -7.13
CA MET A 67 -12.43 2.26 -5.84
C MET A 67 -11.71 2.98 -4.68
N CYS A 68 -10.38 2.89 -4.61
CA CYS A 68 -9.61 3.53 -3.56
C CYS A 68 -9.72 5.06 -3.58
N ASN A 69 -9.79 5.66 -4.77
CA ASN A 69 -9.98 7.11 -4.93
C ASN A 69 -11.42 7.55 -4.61
N ASP A 70 -12.41 6.90 -5.21
CA ASP A 70 -13.83 7.24 -5.08
C ASP A 70 -14.30 7.13 -3.62
N LEU A 71 -13.89 6.06 -2.94
CA LEU A 71 -14.27 5.80 -1.55
C LEU A 71 -13.32 6.44 -0.53
N ARG A 72 -12.32 7.22 -0.97
CA ARG A 72 -11.33 7.87 -0.10
C ARG A 72 -10.66 6.90 0.87
N ILE A 73 -10.34 5.69 0.39
CA ILE A 73 -9.62 4.66 1.17
C ILE A 73 -8.23 5.15 1.58
N PHE A 74 -7.67 6.10 0.81
CA PHE A 74 -6.47 6.84 1.16
C PHE A 74 -6.66 8.33 0.85
N ASN A 75 -5.81 9.17 1.41
CA ASN A 75 -5.76 10.59 1.07
C ASN A 75 -4.71 10.84 -0.04
N PRO A 76 -5.11 11.12 -1.30
CA PRO A 76 -4.15 11.30 -2.40
C PRO A 76 -3.27 12.55 -2.26
N VAL A 77 -3.63 13.49 -1.38
CA VAL A 77 -2.79 14.66 -1.08
C VAL A 77 -1.59 14.24 -0.24
N THR A 78 -1.79 13.39 0.76
CA THR A 78 -0.77 13.06 1.77
C THR A 78 -0.20 11.65 1.64
N GLN A 79 -0.83 10.77 0.87
CA GLN A 79 -0.46 9.36 0.70
C GLN A 79 -0.30 8.98 -0.77
N ASN A 80 0.46 7.92 -1.01
CA ASN A 80 0.62 7.24 -2.28
C ASN A 80 -0.05 5.87 -2.20
N LEU A 81 -0.74 5.50 -3.29
CA LEU A 81 -1.21 4.14 -3.53
C LEU A 81 -0.22 3.47 -4.49
N ASN A 82 0.36 2.35 -4.07
CA ASN A 82 1.20 1.53 -4.95
C ASN A 82 0.57 0.14 -5.07
N ILE A 83 0.47 -0.36 -6.30
CA ILE A 83 0.10 -1.74 -6.56
C ILE A 83 1.37 -2.58 -6.44
N ILE A 84 1.38 -3.51 -5.48
CA ILE A 84 2.51 -4.40 -5.20
C ILE A 84 2.45 -5.62 -6.09
N ASN A 85 1.26 -6.23 -6.22
CA ASN A 85 1.09 -7.48 -6.93
C ASN A 85 -0.33 -7.60 -7.52
N VAL A 86 -0.44 -8.31 -8.64
CA VAL A 86 -1.71 -8.72 -9.26
C VAL A 86 -1.58 -10.19 -9.61
N LYS A 87 -2.47 -11.02 -9.07
CA LYS A 87 -2.49 -12.46 -9.30
C LYS A 87 -3.86 -12.91 -9.77
N LYS A 88 -3.92 -13.50 -10.96
CA LYS A 88 -5.10 -14.21 -11.44
C LYS A 88 -5.33 -15.50 -10.65
N LEU A 89 -6.58 -15.77 -10.28
CA LEU A 89 -7.02 -17.01 -9.62
C LEU A 89 -7.58 -18.02 -10.62
#